data_AF-A0A968BS53-F1
#
_entry.id   AF-A0A968BS53-F1
#
_cell.length_a   1.000
_cell.length_b   1.000
_cell.length_c   1.000
_cell.angle_alpha   90.00
_cell.angle_beta   90.00
_cell.angle_gamma   90.00
#
_symmetry.space_group_name_H-M   'P 1'
#
loop_
_entity.id
_entity.type
_entity.pdbx_description
1 polymer ?
#
loop_
_entity_poly.entity_id
_entity_poly.type
_entity_poly.pdbx_seq_one_letter_code
_entity_poly.pdbx_strand_id
1 'polypeptide(L)' 'MVKVRCFKCSNAFQLTEQYIANALAADGIAGKPSHYVAECPRCRQANKVSLKRVRLPEPETTEDQGDE' A
#
# COMPACT_ATOMS: atom_id res chain seq x y z
N MET A 1 -2.39 -3.07 -10.26
CA MET A 1 -2.78 -3.92 -9.09
C MET A 1 -1.62 -4.82 -8.68
N VAL A 2 -1.34 -4.91 -7.38
CA VAL A 2 -0.25 -5.68 -6.79
C VAL A 2 -0.81 -6.92 -6.09
N LYS A 3 -0.43 -8.11 -6.56
CA LYS A 3 -0.83 -9.39 -5.96
C LYS A 3 0.14 -9.74 -4.83
N VAL A 4 -0.40 -9.96 -3.63
CA VAL A 4 0.38 -10.29 -2.43
C VAL A 4 -0.10 -11.64 -1.91
N ARG A 5 0.85 -12.51 -1.59
CA ARG A 5 0.56 -13.77 -0.90
C ARG A 5 1.13 -13.69 0.51
N CYS A 6 0.28 -13.87 1.50
CA CYS A 6 0.74 -13.87 2.88
C CYS A 6 1.64 -15.08 3.13
N PHE A 7 2.86 -14.86 3.62
CA PHE A 7 3.81 -15.96 3.90
C PHE A 7 3.39 -16.80 5.12
N LYS A 8 2.51 -16.29 5.98
CA LYS A 8 2.06 -16.97 7.20
C LYS A 8 0.82 -17.83 6.99
N CYS A 9 -0.24 -17.29 6.39
CA CYS A 9 -1.52 -18.01 6.21
C CYS A 9 -1.81 -18.42 4.77
N SER A 10 -0.87 -18.20 3.84
CA SER A 10 -1.01 -18.46 2.41
C SER A 10 -2.15 -17.71 1.69
N ASN A 11 -2.87 -16.83 2.39
CA ASN A 11 -3.94 -16.04 1.81
C ASN A 11 -3.42 -15.11 0.71
N ALA A 12 -4.00 -15.23 -0.48
CA ALA A 12 -3.74 -14.31 -1.58
C ALA A 12 -4.70 -13.12 -1.47
N PHE A 13 -4.16 -11.91 -1.58
CA PHE A 13 -4.93 -10.67 -1.60
C PHE A 13 -4.31 -9.70 -2.61
N GLN A 14 -5.07 -8.69 -2.98
CA GLN A 14 -4.67 -7.72 -4.00
C GLN A 14 -4.70 -6.34 -3.38
N LEU A 15 -3.71 -5.53 -3.72
CA LEU A 15 -3.64 -4.12 -3.36
C LEU A 15 -3.68 -3.31 -4.64
N THR A 16 -4.40 -2.19 -4.62
CA THR A 16 -4.35 -1.24 -5.73
C THR A 16 -3.10 -0.37 -5.58
N GLU A 17 -2.59 0.12 -6.72
CA GLU A 17 -1.44 1.03 -6.71
C GLU A 17 -1.78 2.33 -6.01
N GLN A 18 -3.03 2.80 -6.19
CA GLN A 18 -3.58 3.96 -5.50
C GLN A 18 -3.62 3.79 -3.98
N TYR A 19 -4.07 2.63 -3.49
CA TYR A 19 -4.08 2.35 -2.04
C TYR A 19 -2.67 2.43 -1.45
N ILE A 20 -1.68 1.87 -2.16
CA ILE A 20 -0.28 1.92 -1.73
C ILE A 20 0.24 3.36 -1.77
N ALA A 21 -0.07 4.14 -2.81
CA ALA A 21 0.32 5.54 -2.90
C ALA A 21 -0.26 6.36 -1.74
N ASN A 22 -1.55 6.22 -1.45
CA ASN A 22 -2.22 6.92 -0.37
C ASN A 22 -1.66 6.52 1.00
N ALA A 23 -1.39 5.24 1.22
CA ALA A 23 -0.78 4.76 2.47
C ALA A 23 0.64 5.31 2.67
N LEU A 24 1.45 5.36 1.60
CA LEU A 24 2.81 5.93 1.66
C LEU A 24 2.80 7.44 1.91
N ALA A 25 1.83 8.15 1.36
CA ALA A 25 1.63 9.57 1.62
C ALA A 25 1.20 9.83 3.07
N ALA A 26 0.30 9.00 3.62
CA ALA A 26 -0.10 9.06 5.02
C ALA A 26 1.08 8.81 5.99
N ASP A 27 2.02 7.94 5.60
CA ASP A 27 3.27 7.70 6.34
C ASP A 27 4.31 8.84 6.18
N GLY A 28 4.02 9.87 5.39
CA GLY A 28 4.93 11.01 5.14
C GLY A 28 6.14 10.66 4.27
N ILE A 29 6.08 9.58 3.49
CA ILE A 29 7.20 9.15 2.65
C ILE A 29 7.19 9.98 1.35
N ALA A 30 8.04 11.00 1.30
CA ALA A 30 8.18 11.93 0.17
C ALA A 30 8.83 11.35 -1.11
N GLY A 31 8.75 10.03 -1.32
CA GLY A 31 9.33 9.37 -2.48
C GLY A 31 8.86 7.93 -2.64
N LYS A 32 9.28 7.25 -3.70
CA LYS A 32 8.93 5.85 -3.93
C LYS A 32 9.87 4.91 -3.16
N PRO A 33 9.45 4.30 -2.03
CA PRO A 33 10.29 3.32 -1.37
C PRO A 33 10.42 2.06 -2.23
N SER A 34 11.50 1.31 -2.03
CA SER A 34 11.67 0.01 -2.71
C SER A 34 10.65 -1.04 -2.25
N HIS A 35 10.08 -0.85 -1.05
CA HIS A 35 9.18 -1.81 -0.41
C HIS A 35 8.05 -1.10 0.31
N TYR A 36 6.89 -1.75 0.35
CA TYR A 36 5.71 -1.38 1.13
C TYR A 36 5.38 -2.53 2.10
N VAL A 37 4.98 -2.21 3.33
CA VAL A 37 4.54 -3.22 4.30
C VAL A 37 3.03 -3.31 4.26
N ALA A 38 2.51 -4.44 3.79
CA ALA A 38 1.09 -4.71 3.71
C ALA A 38 0.65 -5.70 4.77
N GLU A 39 -0.40 -5.36 5.51
CA GLU A 39 -1.00 -6.28 6.47
C GLU A 39 -1.93 -7.28 5.76
N CYS A 40 -1.81 -8.55 6.13
CA CYS A 40 -2.72 -9.56 5.62
C CYS A 40 -4.13 -9.36 6.21
N PRO A 41 -5.19 -9.28 5.40
CA PRO A 41 -6.56 -9.08 5.90
C PRO A 41 -7.07 -10.26 6.76
N ARG A 42 -6.42 -11.43 6.68
CA ARG A 42 -6.84 -12.65 7.39
C ARG A 42 -6.12 -12.86 8.72
N CYS A 43 -4.79 -12.73 8.74
CA CYS A 43 -3.98 -13.01 9.94
C CYS A 43 -3.22 -11.79 10.47
N ARG A 44 -3.42 -10.62 9.86
CA ARG A 44 -2.76 -9.34 10.18
C ARG A 44 -1.23 -9.40 10.19
N GLN A 45 -0.65 -10.40 9.53
CA GLN A 45 0.79 -10.47 9.38
C GLN A 45 1.27 -9.36 8.47
N ALA A 46 2.30 -8.63 8.89
CA ALA A 46 3.02 -7.68 8.04
C ALA A 46 3.79 -8.41 6.94
N ASN A 47 3.48 -8.14 5.67
CA ASN A 47 4.13 -8.71 4.50
C ASN A 47 4.89 -7.62 3.74
N LYS A 48 6.18 -7.83 3.49
CA LYS A 48 7.00 -6.90 2.72
C LYS A 48 6.77 -7.10 1.23
N VAL A 49 6.16 -6.11 0.58
CA VAL A 49 5.81 -6.08 -0.84
C VAL A 49 6.84 -5.25 -1.58
N SER A 50 7.41 -5.77 -2.67
CA SER A 50 8.36 -5.02 -3.51
C SER A 50 7.63 -4.07 -4.45
N LEU A 51 7.98 -2.79 -4.42
CA LEU A 51 7.40 -1.76 -5.30
C LEU A 51 8.29 -1.45 -6.51
N LYS A 52 9.40 -2.18 -6.69
CA LYS A 52 10.37 -1.91 -7.78
C LYS A 52 9.72 -1.81 -9.17
N ARG A 53 8.75 -2.69 -9.47
CA ARG A 53 8.04 -2.69 -10.76
C ARG A 53 6.64 -2.06 -10.72
N VAL A 54 6.25 -1.50 -9.59
CA VAL A 54 4.92 -0.92 -9.37
C VAL A 54 4.99 0.57 -9.73
N ARG A 55 4.12 1.06 -10.62
CA ARG A 55 4.04 2.50 -10.87
C ARG A 55 3.05 3.07 -9.87
N LEU A 56 3.58 3.76 -8.86
CA LEU A 56 2.74 4.47 -7.92
C LEU A 56 2.28 5.77 -8.60
N PRO A 57 0.96 5.99 -8.76
CA PRO A 57 0.45 7.30 -9.15
C PRO A 57 0.72 8.32 -8.04
N GLU A 58 0.48 9.60 -8.32
CA GLU A 58 0.40 10.60 -7.26
C GLU A 58 -0.67 10.14 -6.24
N PRO A 59 -0.37 10.24 -4.94
CA PRO A 59 -1.37 9.94 -3.92
C PRO A 59 -2.55 10.87 -4.16
N GLU A 60 -3.75 10.30 -4.22
CA GLU A 60 -4.96 11.10 -4.08
C GLU A 60 -4.94 11.50 -2.61
N THR A 61 -4.44 12.71 -2.33
CA THR A 61 -4.65 13.32 -1.03
C THR A 61 -6.15 13.27 -0.82
N THR A 62 -6.60 12.53 0.18
CA THR A 62 -7.90 12.80 0.78
C THR A 62 -7.75 14.11 1.55
N GLU A 63 -7.47 15.19 0.82
CA GLU A 63 -7.87 16.54 1.17
C GLU A 63 -9.32 16.65 0.74
N ASP A 64 -10.18 15.91 1.43
CA ASP A 64 -11.61 16.11 1.34
C ASP A 64 -12.03 16.79 2.64
N GLN A 65 -12.45 18.04 2.47
CA GLN A 65 -13.34 18.80 3.35
C GLN A 65 -12.75 19.30 4.67
N GLY A 66 -12.05 20.43 4.57
CA GLY A 66 -12.25 21.49 5.56
C GLY A 66 -13.54 22.26 5.19
N ASP A 67 -14.64 21.93 5.87
CA ASP A 67 -15.77 22.82 6.10
C ASP A 67 -15.26 24.20 6.58
N GLU A 68 -15.60 25.27 5.86
CA GLU A 68 -16.40 26.44 6.30
C GLU A 68 -16.33 27.60 5.29
#